data_AF-A0A369RVW0-F1
#
_entry.id   AF-A0A369RVW0-F1
#
_cell.length_a   1.000
_cell.length_b   1.000
_cell.length_c   1.000
_cell.angle_alpha   90.00
_cell.angle_beta   90.00
_cell.angle_gamma   90.00
#
_symmetry.space_group_name_H-M   'P 1'
#
loop_
_entity.id
_entity.type
_entity.pdbx_description
1 polymer ?
#
loop_
_entity_poly.entity_id
_entity_poly.type
_entity_poly.pdbx_seq_one_letter_code
_entity_poly.pdbx_strand_id
1 'polypeptide(L)'
;MMEMTSPLFMLPPYYKYLKTKYWKRFCSQWDTMFEIGMEIIRERQEELKSLPALKEDDKVDFLTDIIQRSNLSDERLNTTLIELMLGASDTTANTITWTLILLSKYPGKQKKLHKEIKSILKDGEDPDSETVHNAPYLSACIKEAMRLYPVIFNLIRQAKEDVVILGYQVPANLSQKFVIGCNNLDHTGMITRATLTPDKAVKITLTERP
;
A
#
# COMPACT_ATOMS: atom_id res chain seq x y z
N MET A 1 12.47 -3.91 -9.88
CA MET A 1 13.11 -3.53 -8.60
C MET A 1 13.75 -4.73 -7.88
N MET A 2 13.02 -5.83 -7.63
CA MET A 2 13.53 -6.99 -6.86
C MET A 2 14.78 -7.66 -7.43
N GLU A 3 14.94 -7.78 -8.74
CA GLU A 3 16.16 -8.39 -9.32
C GLU A 3 17.44 -7.61 -9.01
N MET A 4 17.35 -6.28 -8.90
CA MET A 4 18.50 -5.42 -8.60
C MET A 4 18.81 -5.36 -7.10
N THR A 5 17.78 -5.43 -6.26
CA THR A 5 17.91 -5.30 -4.82
C THR A 5 18.12 -6.63 -4.10
N SER A 6 17.66 -7.75 -4.69
CA SER A 6 17.77 -9.09 -4.10
C SER A 6 19.22 -9.47 -3.74
N PRO A 7 20.25 -9.25 -4.59
CA PRO A 7 21.63 -9.52 -4.21
C PRO A 7 22.12 -8.66 -3.03
N LEU A 8 21.59 -7.45 -2.83
CA LEU A 8 21.94 -6.58 -1.71
C LEU A 8 21.33 -7.07 -0.38
N PHE A 9 20.15 -7.68 -0.43
CA PHE A 9 19.45 -8.18 0.75
C PHE A 9 19.80 -9.63 1.12
N MET A 10 20.12 -10.46 0.13
CA MET A 10 20.33 -11.90 0.31
C MET A 10 21.79 -12.29 0.53
N LEU A 11 22.74 -11.50 0.01
CA LEU A 11 24.16 -11.74 0.23
C LEU A 11 24.62 -11.03 1.51
N PRO A 12 25.71 -11.50 2.16
CA PRO A 12 26.40 -10.72 3.17
C PRO A 12 26.66 -9.29 2.67
N PRO A 13 26.70 -8.28 3.56
CA PRO A 13 26.69 -6.86 3.17
C PRO A 13 28.05 -6.39 2.63
N TYR A 14 28.58 -7.07 1.60
CA TYR A 14 29.85 -6.76 0.93
C TYR A 14 29.88 -5.34 0.38
N TYR A 15 28.70 -4.78 0.03
CA TYR A 15 28.55 -3.40 -0.41
C TYR A 15 29.05 -2.37 0.62
N LYS A 16 29.12 -2.72 1.91
CA LYS A 16 29.70 -1.87 2.96
C LYS A 16 31.22 -1.73 2.85
N TYR A 17 31.89 -2.72 2.28
CA TYR A 17 33.35 -2.76 2.16
C TYR A 17 33.81 -2.47 0.72
N LEU A 18 33.04 -2.89 -0.28
CA LEU A 18 33.36 -2.76 -1.68
C LEU A 18 32.16 -2.17 -2.42
N LYS A 19 32.35 -1.09 -3.18
CA LYS A 19 31.30 -0.51 -4.04
C LYS A 19 31.02 -1.42 -5.23
N THR A 20 30.27 -2.50 -4.99
CA THR A 20 29.87 -3.48 -6.00
C THR A 20 29.08 -2.81 -7.14
N LYS A 21 29.03 -3.46 -8.30
CA LYS A 21 28.21 -3.00 -9.44
C LYS A 21 26.74 -2.84 -9.05
N TYR A 22 26.21 -3.76 -8.24
CA TYR A 22 24.84 -3.72 -7.73
C TYR A 22 24.59 -2.50 -6.84
N TRP A 23 25.52 -2.20 -5.92
CA TRP A 23 25.43 -1.02 -5.05
C TRP A 23 25.47 0.29 -5.84
N LYS A 24 26.43 0.43 -6.77
CA LYS A 24 26.52 1.63 -7.62
C LYS A 24 25.24 1.87 -8.42
N ARG A 25 24.69 0.79 -8.99
CA ARG A 25 23.42 0.85 -9.73
C ARG A 25 22.27 1.24 -8.80
N PHE A 26 22.19 0.66 -7.61
CA PHE A 26 21.17 1.01 -6.62
C PHE A 26 21.23 2.49 -6.25
N CYS A 27 22.40 3.03 -5.89
CA CYS A 27 22.57 4.46 -5.60
C CYS A 27 22.14 5.33 -6.78
N SER A 28 22.63 5.04 -8.00
CA SER A 28 22.26 5.82 -9.18
C SER A 28 20.76 5.85 -9.46
N GLN A 29 20.03 4.76 -9.18
CA GLN A 29 18.57 4.75 -9.36
C GLN A 29 17.86 5.58 -8.28
N TRP A 30 18.36 5.55 -7.04
CA TRP A 30 17.86 6.43 -5.98
C TRP A 30 18.15 7.90 -6.29
N ASP A 31 19.35 8.23 -6.77
CA ASP A 31 19.71 9.59 -7.17
C ASP A 31 18.72 10.11 -8.21
N THR A 32 18.43 9.32 -9.26
CA THR A 32 17.41 9.68 -10.26
C THR A 32 16.02 9.88 -9.65
N MET A 33 15.59 9.03 -8.71
CA MET A 33 14.29 9.20 -8.04
C MET A 33 14.23 10.51 -7.26
N PHE A 34 15.26 10.80 -6.45
CA PHE A 34 15.34 12.04 -5.69
C PHE A 34 15.45 13.28 -6.57
N GLU A 35 16.14 13.20 -7.71
CA GLU A 35 16.20 14.27 -8.70
C GLU A 35 14.81 14.60 -9.26
N ILE A 36 14.05 13.58 -9.69
CA ILE A 36 12.68 13.74 -10.18
C ILE A 36 11.77 14.32 -9.10
N GLY A 37 11.87 13.81 -7.86
CA GLY A 37 11.08 14.32 -6.74
C GLY A 37 11.38 15.79 -6.44
N MET A 38 12.65 16.21 -6.51
CA MET A 38 13.02 17.62 -6.37
C MET A 38 12.46 18.49 -7.50
N GLU A 39 12.46 18.01 -8.74
CA GLU A 39 11.89 18.73 -9.89
C GLU A 39 10.41 19.01 -9.68
N ILE A 40 9.63 17.98 -9.33
CA ILE A 40 8.20 18.09 -9.02
C ILE A 40 7.93 19.08 -7.88
N ILE A 41 8.74 19.03 -6.81
CA ILE A 41 8.59 19.94 -5.67
C ILE A 41 8.87 21.38 -6.08
N ARG A 42 9.92 21.62 -6.88
CA ARG A 42 10.29 22.96 -7.33
C ARG A 42 9.22 23.56 -8.23
N GLU A 43 8.73 22.80 -9.21
CA GLU A 43 7.62 23.22 -10.07
C GLU A 43 6.40 23.61 -9.23
N ARG A 44 6.01 22.77 -8.27
CA ARG A 44 4.87 23.06 -7.40
C ARG A 44 5.13 24.28 -6.50
N GLN A 45 6.31 24.42 -5.92
CA GLN A 45 6.67 25.60 -5.12
C GLN A 45 6.60 26.89 -5.94
N GLU A 46 6.99 26.85 -7.21
CA GLU A 46 6.91 27.99 -8.13
C GLU A 46 5.46 28.37 -8.44
N GLU A 47 4.59 27.38 -8.73
CA GLU A 47 3.15 27.61 -8.91
C GLU A 47 2.53 28.26 -7.67
N LEU A 48 2.87 27.77 -6.47
CA LEU A 48 2.31 28.24 -5.21
C LEU A 48 2.74 29.67 -4.84
N LYS A 49 3.86 30.20 -5.35
CA LYS A 49 4.25 31.61 -5.13
C LYS A 49 3.23 32.60 -5.70
N SER A 50 2.49 32.20 -6.72
CA SER A 50 1.47 33.04 -7.37
C SER A 50 0.08 32.95 -6.72
N LEU A 51 -0.09 32.03 -5.77
CA LEU A 51 -1.37 31.73 -5.13
C LEU A 51 -1.40 32.28 -3.69
N PRO A 52 -2.59 32.62 -3.16
CA PRO A 52 -2.72 33.02 -1.77
C PRO A 52 -2.36 31.85 -0.83
N ALA A 53 -1.88 32.20 0.36
CA ALA A 53 -1.66 31.22 1.43
C ALA A 53 -2.98 30.51 1.77
N LEU A 54 -2.88 29.20 2.02
CA LEU A 54 -4.04 28.38 2.39
C LEU A 54 -4.62 28.79 3.74
N LYS A 55 -5.94 28.77 3.82
CA LYS A 55 -6.68 28.80 5.08
C LYS A 55 -6.72 27.40 5.69
N GLU A 56 -7.03 27.32 6.97
CA GLU A 56 -7.05 26.06 7.73
C GLU A 56 -8.06 25.03 7.15
N ASP A 57 -9.20 25.50 6.64
CA ASP A 57 -10.28 24.66 6.10
C ASP A 57 -10.11 24.30 4.60
N ASP A 58 -9.09 24.82 3.92
CA ASP A 58 -8.91 24.58 2.49
C ASP A 58 -8.52 23.11 2.25
N LYS A 59 -9.29 22.42 1.40
CA LYS A 59 -8.99 21.07 0.92
C LYS A 59 -8.14 21.18 -0.34
N VAL A 60 -6.89 20.74 -0.25
CA VAL A 60 -5.93 20.74 -1.36
C VAL A 60 -5.32 19.35 -1.55
N ASP A 61 -4.59 19.18 -2.65
CA ASP A 61 -3.80 17.96 -2.85
C ASP A 61 -2.69 17.82 -1.80
N PHE A 62 -2.24 16.58 -1.61
CA PHE A 62 -1.25 16.22 -0.60
C PHE A 62 0.05 17.03 -0.70
N LEU A 63 0.58 17.24 -1.91
CA LEU A 63 1.85 17.93 -2.10
C LEU A 63 1.74 19.41 -1.71
N THR A 64 0.64 20.05 -2.12
CA THR A 64 0.34 21.43 -1.74
C THR A 64 0.16 21.59 -0.22
N ASP A 65 -0.55 20.64 0.41
CA ASP A 65 -0.75 20.62 1.86
C ASP A 65 0.58 20.56 2.62
N ILE A 66 1.46 19.61 2.26
CA ILE A 66 2.75 19.47 2.94
C ILE A 66 3.66 20.67 2.68
N ILE A 67 3.69 21.24 1.48
CA ILE A 67 4.55 22.40 1.18
C ILE A 67 4.15 23.60 2.04
N GLN A 68 2.86 23.89 2.19
CA GLN A 68 2.41 25.08 2.90
C GLN A 68 2.26 24.90 4.41
N ARG A 69 1.91 23.70 4.89
CA ARG A 69 1.53 23.49 6.30
C ARG A 69 2.56 22.71 7.13
N SER A 70 3.43 21.90 6.52
CA SER A 70 4.21 20.91 7.28
C SER A 70 5.57 21.39 7.82
N ASN A 71 5.99 22.64 7.54
CA ASN A 71 7.28 23.22 7.96
C ASN A 71 8.46 22.25 7.79
N LEU A 72 8.45 21.46 6.70
CA LEU A 72 9.50 20.50 6.37
C LEU A 72 10.60 21.19 5.55
N SER A 73 11.85 20.72 5.70
CA SER A 73 12.92 21.08 4.77
C SER A 73 12.67 20.45 3.40
N ASP A 74 13.23 21.04 2.34
CA ASP A 74 13.12 20.51 0.97
C ASP A 74 13.57 19.03 0.89
N GLU A 75 14.62 18.65 1.62
CA GLU A 75 15.09 17.26 1.70
C GLU A 75 14.04 16.32 2.31
N ARG A 76 13.36 16.75 3.37
CA ARG A 76 12.31 15.96 4.02
C ARG A 76 11.03 15.91 3.19
N LEU A 77 10.68 17.00 2.51
CA LEU A 77 9.58 17.02 1.54
C LEU A 77 9.84 16.01 0.42
N ASN A 78 11.04 16.02 -0.15
CA ASN A 78 11.42 15.11 -1.22
C ASN A 78 11.43 13.65 -0.75
N THR A 79 12.03 13.38 0.41
CA THR A 79 12.01 12.03 1.00
C THR A 79 10.58 11.54 1.21
N THR A 80 9.69 12.38 1.75
CA THR A 80 8.28 12.03 1.98
C THR A 80 7.55 11.74 0.67
N LEU A 81 7.77 12.56 -0.36
CA LEU A 81 7.18 12.38 -1.69
C LEU A 81 7.63 11.06 -2.33
N ILE A 82 8.94 10.79 -2.32
CA ILE A 82 9.51 9.57 -2.90
C ILE A 82 9.05 8.32 -2.14
N GLU A 83 9.00 8.35 -0.81
CA GLU A 83 8.46 7.26 0.00
C GLU A 83 7.00 6.95 -0.35
N LEU A 84 6.18 7.99 -0.52
CA LEU A 84 4.78 7.82 -0.94
C LEU A 84 4.68 7.19 -2.34
N MET A 85 5.45 7.69 -3.32
CA MET A 85 5.44 7.18 -4.69
C MET A 85 5.89 5.71 -4.77
N LEU A 86 6.97 5.38 -4.07
CA LEU A 86 7.49 4.00 -3.98
C LEU A 86 6.48 3.08 -3.31
N GLY A 87 5.83 3.55 -2.25
CA GLY A 87 4.83 2.79 -1.52
C GLY A 87 3.53 2.55 -2.31
N ALA A 88 3.12 3.50 -3.15
CA ALA A 88 1.81 3.49 -3.80
C ALA A 88 1.77 2.78 -5.16
N SER A 89 2.86 2.78 -5.93
CA SER A 89 2.86 2.34 -7.33
C SER A 89 2.62 0.84 -7.50
N ASP A 90 3.63 0.01 -7.21
CA ASP A 90 3.57 -1.43 -7.44
C ASP A 90 2.51 -2.12 -6.55
N THR A 91 2.28 -1.60 -5.34
CA THR A 91 1.37 -2.20 -4.36
C THR A 91 -0.09 -2.09 -4.81
N THR A 92 -0.51 -0.90 -5.24
CA THR A 92 -1.87 -0.63 -5.72
C THR A 92 -2.10 -1.32 -7.05
N ALA A 93 -1.13 -1.25 -7.97
CA ALA A 93 -1.20 -1.93 -9.26
C ALA A 93 -1.43 -3.44 -9.08
N ASN A 94 -0.63 -4.11 -8.23
CA ASN A 94 -0.78 -5.53 -7.98
C ASN A 94 -2.15 -5.88 -7.36
N THR A 95 -2.65 -5.06 -6.44
CA THR A 95 -3.98 -5.24 -5.83
C THR A 95 -5.10 -5.17 -6.87
N ILE A 96 -5.05 -4.18 -7.76
CA ILE A 96 -6.01 -4.01 -8.84
C ILE A 96 -5.93 -5.20 -9.81
N THR A 97 -4.72 -5.59 -10.21
CA THR A 97 -4.49 -6.72 -11.12
C THR A 97 -5.12 -8.01 -10.58
N TRP A 98 -4.85 -8.38 -9.33
CA TRP A 98 -5.44 -9.59 -8.74
C TRP A 98 -6.96 -9.51 -8.57
N THR A 99 -7.48 -8.33 -8.23
CA THR A 99 -8.93 -8.10 -8.13
C THR A 99 -9.60 -8.34 -9.50
N LEU A 100 -9.05 -7.78 -10.57
CA LEU A 100 -9.58 -7.94 -11.94
C LEU A 100 -9.47 -9.40 -12.44
N ILE A 101 -8.34 -10.06 -12.18
CA ILE A 101 -8.14 -11.49 -12.53
C ILE A 101 -9.16 -12.37 -11.79
N LEU A 102 -9.45 -12.09 -10.53
CA LEU A 102 -10.44 -12.85 -9.78
C LEU A 102 -11.85 -12.59 -10.32
N LEU A 103 -12.23 -11.34 -10.57
CA LEU A 103 -13.54 -11.01 -11.12
C LEU A 103 -13.78 -11.66 -12.49
N SER A 104 -12.77 -11.69 -13.37
CA SER A 104 -12.90 -12.33 -14.69
C SER A 104 -13.11 -13.85 -14.60
N LYS A 105 -12.57 -14.50 -13.57
CA LYS A 105 -12.78 -15.92 -13.28
C LYS A 105 -14.15 -16.22 -12.63
N TYR A 106 -14.82 -15.21 -12.07
CA TYR A 106 -16.12 -15.37 -11.40
C TYR A 106 -17.18 -14.41 -11.98
N PRO A 107 -17.71 -14.67 -13.21
CA PRO A 107 -18.63 -13.75 -13.90
C PRO A 107 -19.89 -13.40 -13.10
N GLY A 108 -20.40 -14.33 -12.29
CA GLY A 108 -21.55 -14.06 -11.41
C GLY A 108 -21.24 -12.98 -10.35
N LYS A 109 -20.03 -12.99 -9.79
CA LYS A 109 -19.57 -11.98 -8.82
C LYS A 109 -19.31 -10.64 -9.52
N GLN A 110 -18.74 -10.67 -10.73
CA GLN A 110 -18.55 -9.48 -11.56
C GLN A 110 -19.88 -8.82 -11.93
N LYS A 111 -20.89 -9.58 -12.35
CA LYS A 111 -22.25 -9.05 -12.62
C LYS A 111 -22.88 -8.41 -11.40
N LYS A 112 -22.72 -9.02 -10.22
CA LYS A 112 -23.20 -8.45 -8.95
C LYS A 112 -22.50 -7.12 -8.62
N LEU A 113 -21.17 -7.05 -8.78
CA LEU A 113 -20.41 -5.82 -8.60
C LEU A 113 -20.86 -4.74 -9.58
N HIS A 114 -21.02 -5.08 -10.86
CA HIS A 114 -21.50 -4.14 -11.87
C HIS A 114 -22.88 -3.57 -11.51
N LYS A 115 -23.79 -4.41 -11.00
CA LYS A 115 -25.10 -3.97 -10.51
C LYS A 115 -25.01 -3.01 -9.33
N GLU A 116 -24.11 -3.26 -8.37
CA GLU A 116 -23.86 -2.32 -7.27
C GLU A 116 -23.39 -0.97 -7.81
N ILE A 117 -22.35 -0.96 -8.65
CA ILE A 117 -21.79 0.29 -9.19
C ILE A 117 -22.85 1.07 -9.98
N LYS A 118 -23.65 0.40 -10.82
CA LYS A 118 -24.76 1.02 -11.56
C LYS A 118 -25.91 1.52 -10.68
N SER A 119 -26.02 1.05 -9.44
CA SER A 119 -27.01 1.55 -8.49
C SER A 119 -26.55 2.81 -7.74
N ILE A 120 -25.24 3.08 -7.72
CA ILE A 120 -24.63 4.23 -7.05
C ILE A 120 -24.36 5.36 -8.06
N LEU A 121 -23.77 5.03 -9.21
CA LEU A 121 -23.42 5.98 -10.26
C LEU A 121 -24.54 6.08 -11.30
N LYS A 122 -24.97 7.31 -11.61
CA LYS A 122 -25.84 7.54 -12.77
C LYS A 122 -25.03 7.49 -14.06
N ASP A 123 -25.72 7.27 -15.17
CA ASP A 123 -25.06 7.23 -16.47
C ASP A 123 -24.45 8.60 -16.81
N GLY A 124 -23.14 8.60 -17.08
CA GLY A 124 -22.36 9.80 -17.40
C GLY A 124 -21.77 10.54 -16.20
N GLU A 125 -21.99 10.06 -14.98
CA GLU A 125 -21.29 10.58 -13.79
C GLU A 125 -19.94 9.87 -13.60
N ASP A 126 -18.90 10.65 -13.27
CA ASP A 126 -17.59 10.13 -12.88
C ASP A 126 -17.59 9.73 -11.39
N PRO A 127 -16.92 8.63 -11.00
CA PRO A 127 -16.80 8.24 -9.61
C PRO A 127 -15.94 9.23 -8.82
N ASP A 128 -16.41 9.55 -7.62
CA ASP A 128 -15.67 10.33 -6.62
C ASP A 128 -15.40 9.51 -5.34
N SER A 129 -14.82 10.15 -4.32
CA SER A 129 -14.49 9.50 -3.05
C SER A 129 -15.74 8.95 -2.33
N GLU A 130 -16.87 9.68 -2.40
CA GLU A 130 -18.12 9.28 -1.77
C GLU A 130 -18.74 8.07 -2.47
N THR A 131 -18.65 8.02 -3.79
CA THR A 131 -19.05 6.87 -4.61
C THR A 131 -18.35 5.59 -4.15
N VAL A 132 -17.02 5.66 -3.95
CA VAL A 132 -16.23 4.50 -3.49
C VAL A 132 -16.62 4.10 -2.06
N HIS A 133 -16.87 5.08 -1.19
CA HIS A 133 -17.34 4.83 0.18
C HIS A 133 -18.68 4.08 0.19
N ASN A 134 -19.57 4.41 -0.73
CA ASN A 134 -20.89 3.81 -0.87
C ASN A 134 -20.91 2.48 -1.64
N ALA A 135 -19.75 1.90 -1.99
CA ALA A 135 -19.62 0.62 -2.70
C ALA A 135 -19.08 -0.52 -1.79
N PRO A 136 -19.90 -1.08 -0.89
CA PRO A 136 -19.46 -2.08 0.08
C PRO A 136 -19.05 -3.41 -0.56
N TYR A 137 -19.69 -3.83 -1.65
CA TYR A 137 -19.34 -5.07 -2.34
C TYR A 137 -18.07 -4.93 -3.18
N LEU A 138 -17.80 -3.76 -3.77
CA LEU A 138 -16.48 -3.41 -4.31
C LEU A 138 -15.39 -3.57 -3.25
N SER A 139 -15.60 -2.95 -2.08
CA SER A 139 -14.68 -3.06 -0.94
C SER A 139 -14.47 -4.51 -0.51
N ALA A 140 -15.52 -5.32 -0.48
CA ALA A 140 -15.44 -6.75 -0.17
C ALA A 140 -14.64 -7.53 -1.23
N CYS A 141 -14.78 -7.22 -2.52
CA CYS A 141 -14.02 -7.84 -3.59
C CYS A 141 -12.51 -7.54 -3.47
N ILE A 142 -12.14 -6.28 -3.21
CA ILE A 142 -10.75 -5.87 -3.01
C ILE A 142 -10.15 -6.56 -1.78
N LYS A 143 -10.88 -6.56 -0.65
CA LYS A 143 -10.45 -7.26 0.58
C LYS A 143 -10.24 -8.75 0.36
N GLU A 144 -11.14 -9.40 -0.39
CA GLU A 144 -11.01 -10.83 -0.69
C GLU A 144 -9.87 -11.13 -1.67
N ALA A 145 -9.60 -10.22 -2.62
CA ALA A 145 -8.43 -10.33 -3.48
C ALA A 145 -7.13 -10.22 -2.68
N MET A 146 -7.02 -9.25 -1.77
CA MET A 146 -5.87 -9.12 -0.87
C MET A 146 -5.77 -10.27 0.15
N ARG A 147 -6.91 -10.86 0.54
CA ARG A 147 -6.93 -12.08 1.35
C ARG A 147 -6.24 -13.20 0.57
N LEU A 148 -6.70 -13.50 -0.65
CA LEU A 148 -6.14 -14.60 -1.45
C LEU A 148 -4.71 -14.33 -1.97
N TYR A 149 -4.42 -13.09 -2.38
CA TYR A 149 -3.17 -12.66 -2.99
C TYR A 149 -2.67 -11.36 -2.34
N PRO A 150 -2.13 -11.45 -1.11
CA PRO A 150 -1.64 -10.27 -0.41
C PRO A 150 -0.41 -9.70 -1.11
N VAL A 151 -0.39 -8.37 -1.30
CA VAL A 151 0.77 -7.65 -1.86
C VAL A 151 2.01 -7.83 -0.99
N ILE A 152 1.82 -7.77 0.33
CA ILE A 152 2.86 -7.98 1.33
C ILE A 152 2.60 -9.31 2.01
N PHE A 153 3.47 -10.28 1.76
CA PHE A 153 3.33 -11.64 2.30
C PHE A 153 3.91 -11.79 3.71
N ASN A 154 4.77 -10.85 4.15
CA ASN A 154 5.41 -10.88 5.47
C ASN A 154 5.48 -9.49 6.09
N LEU A 155 5.16 -9.39 7.38
CA LEU A 155 5.43 -8.22 8.21
C LEU A 155 6.59 -8.53 9.15
N ILE A 156 7.58 -7.66 9.19
CA ILE A 156 8.67 -7.76 10.16
C ILE A 156 8.38 -6.73 11.26
N ARG A 157 8.53 -7.17 12.52
CA ARG A 157 8.50 -6.30 13.70
C ARG A 157 9.69 -6.63 14.58
N GLN A 158 10.20 -5.63 15.28
CA GLN A 158 11.24 -5.82 16.28
C GLN A 158 10.63 -5.55 17.64
N ALA A 159 10.78 -6.51 18.56
CA ALA A 159 10.37 -6.34 19.94
C ALA A 159 11.21 -5.23 20.59
N LYS A 160 10.59 -4.18 21.14
CA LYS A 160 11.29 -3.11 21.86
C LYS A 160 11.67 -3.53 23.28
N GLU A 161 10.86 -4.41 23.85
CA GLU A 161 11.00 -4.99 25.18
C GLU A 161 10.62 -6.48 25.10
N ASP A 162 10.94 -7.21 26.16
CA ASP A 162 10.58 -8.62 26.28
C ASP A 162 9.05 -8.80 26.25
N VAL A 163 8.55 -9.66 25.36
CA VAL A 163 7.11 -9.87 25.16
C VAL A 163 6.78 -11.37 25.09
N VAL A 164 5.60 -11.75 25.58
CA VAL A 164 5.10 -13.12 25.44
C VAL A 164 4.15 -13.20 24.25
N ILE A 165 4.47 -14.04 23.26
CA ILE A 165 3.63 -14.29 22.09
C ILE A 165 3.23 -15.77 22.08
N LEU A 166 1.94 -16.06 22.16
CA LEU A 166 1.40 -17.44 22.18
C LEU A 166 2.05 -18.33 23.26
N GLY A 167 2.39 -17.75 24.42
CA GLY A 167 3.06 -18.45 25.52
C GLY A 167 4.58 -18.56 25.39
N TYR A 168 5.19 -18.07 24.31
CA TYR A 168 6.63 -18.06 24.12
C TYR A 168 7.23 -16.71 24.50
N GLN A 169 8.31 -16.73 25.29
CA GLN A 169 9.08 -15.53 25.60
C GLN A 169 9.88 -15.08 24.37
N VAL A 170 9.68 -13.83 23.96
CA VAL A 170 10.38 -13.17 22.85
C VAL A 170 11.21 -12.03 23.43
N PRO A 171 12.55 -12.12 23.41
CA PRO A 171 13.41 -11.08 23.96
C PRO A 171 13.36 -9.77 23.17
N ALA A 172 13.69 -8.67 23.85
CA ALA A 172 13.91 -7.37 23.24
C ALA A 172 14.97 -7.44 22.11
N ASN A 173 14.81 -6.57 21.11
CA ASN A 173 15.61 -6.43 19.89
C ASN A 173 15.59 -7.63 18.94
N LEU A 174 14.88 -8.71 19.27
CA LEU A 174 14.64 -9.79 18.32
C LEU A 174 13.62 -9.33 17.27
N SER A 175 13.88 -9.64 16.00
CA SER A 175 12.95 -9.38 14.89
C SER A 175 12.07 -10.59 14.61
N GLN A 176 10.76 -10.41 14.73
CA GLN A 176 9.74 -11.41 14.41
C GLN A 176 9.17 -11.16 13.02
N LYS A 177 8.94 -12.25 12.30
CA LYS A 177 8.35 -12.24 10.96
C LYS A 177 6.96 -12.86 11.04
N PHE A 178 5.93 -12.07 10.78
CA PHE A 178 4.54 -12.48 10.72
C PHE A 178 4.16 -12.75 9.26
N VAL A 179 3.85 -14.00 8.93
CA VAL A 179 3.51 -14.41 7.56
C VAL A 179 2.03 -14.19 7.31
N ILE A 180 1.67 -13.11 6.58
CA ILE A 180 0.27 -12.77 6.30
C ILE A 180 -0.38 -13.84 5.41
N GLY A 181 0.35 -14.39 4.43
CA GLY A 181 -0.19 -15.37 3.50
C GLY A 181 -0.76 -16.64 4.16
N CYS A 182 -0.32 -16.94 5.39
CA CYS A 182 -0.79 -18.07 6.19
C CYS A 182 -2.06 -17.76 7.01
N ASN A 183 -2.44 -16.49 7.17
CA ASN A 183 -3.68 -16.11 7.88
C ASN A 183 -4.96 -16.48 7.10
N ASN A 184 -4.81 -17.02 5.89
CA ASN A 184 -5.87 -17.58 5.06
C ASN A 184 -6.21 -19.04 5.38
N LEU A 185 -5.45 -19.65 6.28
CA LEU A 185 -5.70 -21.00 6.78
C LEU A 185 -6.83 -20.90 7.80
N ASP A 186 -7.89 -21.69 7.59
CA ASP A 186 -8.89 -21.88 8.63
C ASP A 186 -8.29 -22.67 9.81
N HIS A 187 -9.07 -22.83 10.87
CA HIS A 187 -8.72 -23.62 12.06
C HIS A 187 -8.38 -25.10 11.75
N THR A 188 -8.56 -25.57 10.51
CA THR A 188 -8.21 -26.92 10.07
C THR A 188 -6.87 -26.98 9.32
N GLY A 189 -6.18 -25.85 9.16
CA GLY A 189 -4.90 -25.80 8.43
C GLY A 189 -5.04 -26.11 6.94
N MET A 190 -6.27 -26.22 6.43
CA MET A 190 -6.53 -26.39 5.01
C MET A 190 -6.63 -25.02 4.36
N ILE A 191 -5.95 -24.88 3.23
CA ILE A 191 -6.19 -23.80 2.28
C ILE A 191 -7.66 -23.96 1.88
N THR A 192 -8.58 -23.21 2.50
CA THR A 192 -9.94 -23.09 1.98
C THR A 192 -9.76 -22.76 0.50
N ARG A 193 -10.15 -23.69 -0.40
CA ARG A 193 -9.96 -23.62 -1.86
C ARG A 193 -9.97 -22.17 -2.32
N ALA A 194 -8.95 -21.73 -3.06
CA ALA A 194 -8.74 -20.38 -3.58
C ALA A 194 -9.94 -19.82 -4.36
N THR A 195 -11.00 -19.50 -3.62
CA THR A 195 -12.33 -19.16 -4.12
C THR A 195 -12.62 -17.77 -3.64
N LEU A 196 -12.99 -16.90 -4.57
CA LEU A 196 -13.41 -15.54 -4.26
C LEU A 196 -14.75 -15.62 -3.51
N THR A 197 -14.77 -15.29 -2.22
CA THR A 197 -15.97 -15.29 -1.37
C THR A 197 -16.30 -13.90 -0.78
N PRO A 198 -16.60 -12.87 -1.60
CA PRO A 198 -16.82 -11.52 -1.11
C PRO A 198 -18.05 -11.43 -0.20
N ASP A 199 -19.06 -12.29 -0.42
CA ASP A 199 -20.28 -12.33 0.40
C ASP A 199 -20.01 -12.69 1.87
N LYS A 200 -18.88 -13.34 2.18
CA LYS A 200 -18.44 -13.57 3.57
C LYS A 200 -17.82 -12.31 4.18
N ALA A 201 -17.03 -11.57 3.39
CA ALA A 201 -16.42 -10.32 3.83
C ALA A 201 -17.46 -9.22 4.12
N VAL A 202 -18.60 -9.22 3.41
CA VAL A 202 -19.74 -8.31 3.69
C VAL A 202 -20.37 -8.56 5.07
N LYS A 203 -20.24 -9.75 5.65
CA LYS A 203 -20.72 -10.03 7.02
C LYS A 203 -19.77 -9.57 8.12
N ILE A 204 -18.54 -9.16 7.80
CA ILE A 204 -17.62 -8.55 8.77
C ILE A 204 -17.91 -7.04 8.81
N THR A 205 -19.16 -6.69 9.01
CA THR A 205 -19.52 -5.39 9.59
C THR A 205 -19.22 -5.53 11.08
N LEU A 206 -18.48 -4.58 11.62
CA LEU A 206 -17.97 -4.52 12.98
C LEU A 206 -19.10 -4.69 14.02
N THR A 207 -19.50 -5.92 14.32
CA THR A 207 -20.28 -6.21 15.51
C THR A 207 -19.30 -6.21 16.67
N GLU A 208 -19.30 -5.06 17.36
CA GLU A 208 -18.98 -4.84 18.77
C GLU A 208 -17.97 -5.81 19.39
N ARG A 209 -16.77 -5.28 19.68
CA ARG A 209 -15.86 -5.93 20.62
C ARG A 209 -16.57 -6.07 21.98
N PRO A 210 -16.51 -7.26 22.63
CA PRO A 210 -16.91 -7.40 24.02
C PRO A 210 -16.00 -6.57 24.95
#